data_AF-A0AAF0IJB5-F1
#
_entry.id   AF-A0AAF0IJB5-F1
#
_cell.length_a   1.000
_cell.length_b   1.000
_cell.length_c   1.000
_cell.angle_alpha   90.00
_cell.angle_beta   90.00
_cell.angle_gamma   90.00
#
_symmetry.space_group_name_H-M   'P 1'
#
loop_
_entity.id
_entity.type
_entity.pdbx_description
1 polymer ?
#
loop_
_entity_poly.entity_id
_entity_poly.type
_entity_poly.pdbx_seq_one_letter_code
_entity_poly.pdbx_strand_id
1 'polypeptide(L)'
;MASHRNNVTMPSWFPPGFAVGSADNECPSPESVLKYFAIYNGISIGCYILAGSSRVRKVVACAKDPLPRWKFWSGYINALLQILFVVATCVSIRKSGYTVDFLQLAQLWVLRPRASWFMGNLITIDRRFGFVNGALDNIIADLVLCALGCFFAGRLAKQALTNYPGIIPPGETEALRVSPWYWASCAASLAMMAFTAIQLVWVFYVFYMASDTIGEGEADDTDGLRWLVRFLMPVTCLCSWVIWAAFLYSAPGVYCPGNLEVLHIIWGIAPIALNFARGFVEQMPSPRGRYRRRQS
;
A
#
# COMPACT_ATOMS: atom_id res chain seq x y z
N MET A 1 29.29 -19.22 -16.99
CA MET A 1 28.31 -18.92 -18.07
C MET A 1 26.94 -19.35 -17.56
N ALA A 2 26.17 -18.42 -17.01
CA ALA A 2 24.82 -18.71 -16.53
C ALA A 2 23.88 -18.80 -17.74
N SER A 3 23.20 -19.93 -17.88
CA SER A 3 22.14 -20.13 -18.86
C SER A 3 21.01 -19.15 -18.55
N HIS A 4 20.82 -18.15 -19.42
CA HIS A 4 19.62 -17.31 -19.42
C HIS A 4 18.40 -18.23 -19.57
N ARG A 5 17.59 -18.40 -18.52
CA ARG A 5 16.28 -19.05 -18.69
C ARG A 5 15.45 -18.21 -19.66
N ASN A 6 15.19 -18.86 -20.78
CA ASN A 6 14.43 -18.44 -21.94
C ASN A 6 13.14 -17.68 -21.62
N ASN A 7 12.91 -16.60 -22.36
CA ASN A 7 11.63 -16.03 -22.77
C ASN A 7 10.40 -16.61 -22.04
N VAL A 8 10.15 -16.18 -20.81
CA VAL A 8 8.82 -16.38 -20.22
C VAL A 8 7.87 -15.51 -21.01
N THR A 9 7.00 -16.14 -21.80
CA THR A 9 5.98 -15.46 -22.59
C THR A 9 4.96 -14.84 -21.65
N MET A 10 4.99 -13.51 -21.55
CA MET A 10 3.92 -12.77 -20.89
C MET A 10 2.69 -12.74 -21.79
N PRO A 11 1.48 -12.89 -21.22
CA PRO A 11 0.25 -12.67 -21.99
C PRO A 11 0.21 -11.25 -22.57
N SER A 12 -0.27 -11.11 -23.81
CA SER A 12 -0.39 -9.83 -24.52
C SER A 12 -1.19 -8.73 -23.78
N TRP A 13 -2.09 -9.13 -22.88
CA TRP A 13 -2.89 -8.22 -22.04
C TRP A 13 -2.13 -7.67 -20.82
N PHE A 14 -0.94 -8.17 -20.52
CA PHE A 14 -0.09 -7.67 -19.44
C PHE A 14 0.84 -6.55 -19.94
N PRO A 15 1.09 -5.47 -19.15
CA PRO A 15 1.98 -4.40 -19.57
C PRO A 15 3.39 -4.92 -19.93
N PRO A 16 3.93 -4.52 -21.10
CA PRO A 16 5.28 -4.93 -21.48
C PRO A 16 6.34 -4.31 -20.55
N GLY A 17 7.46 -5.03 -20.35
CA GLY A 17 8.59 -4.59 -19.53
C GLY A 17 8.75 -5.29 -18.18
N PHE A 18 7.77 -6.11 -17.78
CA PHE A 18 7.89 -6.95 -16.59
C PHE A 18 8.53 -8.32 -16.89
N ALA A 19 8.43 -8.83 -18.13
CA ALA A 19 9.11 -10.05 -18.59
C ALA A 19 10.61 -9.82 -18.71
N VAL A 20 11.33 -9.95 -17.60
CA VAL A 20 12.78 -9.78 -17.57
C VAL A 20 13.41 -10.99 -16.90
N GLY A 21 14.47 -11.52 -17.50
CA GLY A 21 15.18 -12.67 -16.96
C GLY A 21 15.77 -12.35 -15.59
N SER A 22 15.57 -13.24 -14.63
CA SER A 22 16.29 -13.22 -13.36
C SER A 22 17.65 -13.89 -13.51
N ALA A 23 18.66 -13.39 -12.79
CA ALA A 23 19.94 -14.08 -12.64
C ALA A 23 19.86 -15.28 -11.66
N ASP A 24 18.80 -15.35 -10.84
CA ASP A 24 18.59 -16.42 -9.87
C ASP A 24 17.85 -17.61 -10.47
N ASN A 25 18.31 -18.82 -10.10
CA ASN A 25 17.76 -20.09 -10.57
C ASN A 25 16.48 -20.55 -9.83
N GLU A 26 16.18 -19.93 -8.69
CA GLU A 26 15.09 -20.29 -7.78
C GLU A 26 14.16 -19.09 -7.53
N CYS A 27 13.22 -18.85 -8.45
CA CYS A 27 12.19 -17.84 -8.23
C CYS A 27 11.08 -18.39 -7.31
N PRO A 28 10.54 -17.58 -6.38
CA PRO A 28 9.49 -18.04 -5.49
C PRO A 28 8.20 -18.35 -6.26
N SER A 29 7.47 -19.35 -5.78
CA SER A 29 6.13 -19.64 -6.32
C SER A 29 5.15 -18.49 -6.03
N PRO A 30 4.13 -18.28 -6.87
CA PRO A 30 3.04 -17.32 -6.62
C PRO A 30 2.46 -17.44 -5.21
N GLU A 31 2.17 -18.67 -4.78
CA GLU A 31 1.64 -18.98 -3.46
C GLU A 31 2.56 -18.51 -2.33
N SER A 32 3.87 -18.72 -2.48
CA SER A 32 4.86 -18.28 -1.50
C SER A 32 4.83 -16.76 -1.32
N VAL A 33 4.85 -16.01 -2.44
CA VAL A 33 4.80 -14.54 -2.40
C VAL A 33 3.51 -14.03 -1.73
N LEU A 34 2.36 -14.57 -2.12
CA LEU A 34 1.06 -14.19 -1.54
C LEU A 34 0.96 -14.55 -0.06
N LYS A 35 1.47 -15.73 0.35
CA LYS A 35 1.56 -16.13 1.75
C LYS A 35 2.40 -15.14 2.56
N TYR A 36 3.54 -14.69 2.03
CA TYR A 36 4.36 -13.71 2.72
C TYR A 36 3.69 -12.33 2.82
N PHE A 37 2.92 -11.90 1.82
CA PHE A 37 2.09 -10.70 1.96
C PHE A 37 1.08 -10.83 3.11
N ALA A 38 0.46 -11.99 3.29
CA ALA A 38 -0.45 -12.23 4.41
C ALA A 38 0.31 -12.18 5.75
N ILE A 39 1.50 -12.80 5.83
CA ILE A 39 2.35 -12.76 7.02
C ILE A 39 2.77 -11.33 7.37
N TYR A 40 3.27 -10.54 6.41
CA TYR A 40 3.65 -9.14 6.64
C TYR A 40 2.49 -8.29 7.11
N ASN A 41 1.30 -8.52 6.56
CA ASN A 41 0.09 -7.85 6.97
C ASN A 41 -0.29 -8.23 8.42
N GLY A 42 -0.17 -9.51 8.78
CA GLY A 42 -0.37 -9.98 10.17
C GLY A 42 0.63 -9.34 11.16
N ILE A 43 1.92 -9.29 10.80
CA ILE A 43 2.96 -8.62 11.60
C ILE A 43 2.62 -7.13 11.75
N SER A 44 2.24 -6.48 10.65
CA SER A 44 1.87 -5.06 10.66
C SER A 44 0.70 -4.78 11.60
N ILE A 45 -0.35 -5.63 11.56
CA ILE A 45 -1.49 -5.54 12.47
C ILE A 45 -1.04 -5.74 13.93
N GLY A 46 -0.25 -6.78 14.21
CA GLY A 46 0.24 -7.07 15.56
C GLY A 46 1.08 -5.93 16.14
N CYS A 47 2.07 -5.45 15.38
CA CYS A 47 2.88 -4.28 15.75
C CYS A 47 2.01 -3.04 15.96
N TYR A 48 1.00 -2.83 15.11
CA TYR A 48 0.10 -1.70 15.21
C TYR A 48 -0.76 -1.74 16.48
N ILE A 49 -1.36 -2.89 16.81
CA ILE A 49 -2.15 -3.08 18.03
C ILE A 49 -1.28 -2.91 19.27
N LEU A 50 -0.08 -3.51 19.29
CA LEU A 50 0.82 -3.41 20.42
C LEU A 50 1.32 -1.97 20.63
N ALA A 51 1.88 -1.34 19.59
CA ALA A 51 2.46 -0.01 19.71
C ALA A 51 1.41 1.12 19.76
N GLY A 52 0.20 0.88 19.26
CA GLY A 52 -0.92 1.82 19.32
C GLY A 52 -1.66 1.81 20.66
N SER A 53 -1.55 0.74 21.45
CA SER A 53 -2.24 0.61 22.73
C SER A 53 -1.81 1.69 23.72
N SER A 54 -2.77 2.39 24.32
CA SER A 54 -2.50 3.40 25.36
C SER A 54 -1.72 2.82 26.55
N ARG A 55 -1.94 1.55 26.90
CA ARG A 55 -1.18 0.86 27.97
C ARG A 55 0.29 0.71 27.62
N VAL A 56 0.59 0.22 26.42
CA VAL A 56 1.97 0.01 25.96
C VAL A 56 2.67 1.36 25.78
N ARG A 57 1.99 2.36 25.23
CA ARG A 57 2.52 3.72 25.07
C ARG A 57 2.92 4.37 26.39
N LYS A 58 2.14 4.15 27.47
CA LYS A 58 2.48 4.64 28.81
C LYS A 58 3.78 4.03 29.33
N VAL A 59 3.96 2.73 29.11
CA VAL A 59 5.13 1.98 29.58
C VAL A 59 6.38 2.30 28.76
N VAL A 60 6.26 2.32 27.43
CA VAL A 60 7.42 2.39 26.52
C VAL A 60 7.82 3.84 26.20
N ALA A 61 6.85 4.74 26.04
CA ALA A 61 7.11 6.09 25.55
C ALA A 61 6.96 7.17 26.64
N CYS A 62 6.74 6.77 27.90
CA CYS A 62 6.41 7.68 29.02
C CYS A 62 5.35 8.73 28.63
N ALA A 63 4.43 8.35 27.74
CA ALA A 63 3.48 9.28 27.15
C ALA A 63 2.47 9.71 28.22
N LYS A 64 2.30 11.01 28.38
CA LYS A 64 1.32 11.58 29.31
C LYS A 64 -0.09 11.46 28.71
N ASP A 65 -1.05 11.04 29.53
CA ASP A 65 -2.47 11.20 29.21
C ASP A 65 -2.88 12.67 29.34
N PRO A 66 -3.87 13.14 28.56
CA PRO A 66 -4.62 12.41 27.52
C PRO A 66 -3.87 12.30 26.18
N LEU A 67 -4.30 11.35 25.32
CA LEU A 67 -3.77 11.22 23.96
C LEU A 67 -3.87 12.56 23.21
N PRO A 68 -2.77 13.04 22.59
CA PRO A 68 -2.81 14.28 21.84
C PRO A 68 -3.80 14.17 20.68
N ARG A 69 -4.39 15.32 20.31
CA ARG A 69 -5.15 15.43 19.06
C ARG A 69 -4.29 14.96 17.89
N TRP A 70 -4.93 14.29 16.94
CA TRP A 70 -4.25 13.84 15.76
C TRP A 70 -3.72 15.05 14.98
N LYS A 71 -2.51 14.93 14.43
CA LYS A 71 -1.91 15.96 13.59
C LYS A 71 -1.88 15.46 12.17
N PHE A 72 -2.43 16.23 11.24
CA PHE A 72 -2.43 15.91 9.82
C PHE A 72 -1.03 15.52 9.28
N TRP A 73 0.02 16.23 9.72
CA TRP A 73 1.41 15.95 9.34
C TRP A 73 1.89 14.54 9.70
N SER A 74 1.31 13.91 10.73
CA SER A 74 1.62 12.53 11.10
C SER A 74 1.25 11.56 9.97
N GLY A 75 0.08 11.73 9.36
CA GLY A 75 -0.36 10.91 8.24
C GLY A 75 0.50 11.10 6.99
N TYR A 76 0.92 12.35 6.73
CA TYR A 76 1.83 12.64 5.62
C TYR A 76 3.22 12.01 5.80
N ILE A 77 3.81 12.11 7.00
CA ILE A 77 5.09 11.47 7.32
C ILE A 77 4.97 9.94 7.22
N ASN A 78 3.86 9.37 7.70
CA ASN A 78 3.56 7.95 7.56
C ASN A 78 3.52 7.52 6.08
N ALA A 79 2.87 8.31 5.21
CA ALA A 79 2.83 8.06 3.77
C ALA A 79 4.23 8.09 3.13
N LEU A 80 5.03 9.11 3.46
CA LEU A 80 6.40 9.25 2.96
C LEU A 80 7.28 8.06 3.36
N LEU A 81 7.21 7.63 4.62
CA LEU A 81 7.96 6.47 5.08
C LEU A 81 7.56 5.18 4.35
N GLN A 82 6.27 4.98 4.06
CA GLN A 82 5.84 3.84 3.26
C GLN A 82 6.35 3.90 1.81
N ILE A 83 6.37 5.09 1.20
CA ILE A 83 7.00 5.29 -0.11
C ILE A 83 8.50 4.94 -0.05
N LEU A 84 9.20 5.35 1.01
CA LEU A 84 10.61 5.01 1.21
C LEU A 84 10.81 3.49 1.35
N PHE A 85 9.92 2.77 2.03
CA PHE A 85 9.99 1.30 2.10
C PHE A 85 9.74 0.63 0.74
N VAL A 86 8.85 1.18 -0.09
CA VAL A 86 8.68 0.74 -1.48
C VAL A 86 9.95 0.99 -2.29
N VAL A 87 10.56 2.17 -2.19
CA VAL A 87 11.83 2.49 -2.86
C VAL A 87 12.94 1.54 -2.41
N ALA A 88 13.11 1.32 -1.11
CA ALA A 88 14.10 0.40 -0.56
C ALA A 88 13.88 -1.04 -1.05
N THR A 89 12.63 -1.48 -1.12
CA THR A 89 12.23 -2.77 -1.70
C THR A 89 12.67 -2.87 -3.16
N CYS A 90 12.37 -1.86 -3.98
CA CYS A 90 12.72 -1.84 -5.40
C CYS A 90 14.23 -1.86 -5.62
N VAL A 91 14.98 -1.07 -4.85
CA VAL A 91 16.46 -1.08 -4.89
C VAL A 91 17.01 -2.45 -4.53
N SER A 92 16.47 -3.10 -3.50
CA SER A 92 16.94 -4.42 -3.04
C SER A 92 16.69 -5.51 -4.08
N ILE A 93 15.52 -5.49 -4.71
CA ILE A 93 15.16 -6.42 -5.79
C ILE A 93 16.07 -6.23 -7.00
N ARG A 94 16.31 -4.98 -7.43
CA ARG A 94 17.21 -4.72 -8.56
C ARG A 94 18.65 -5.11 -8.26
N LYS A 95 19.12 -4.88 -7.03
CA LYS A 95 20.45 -5.36 -6.58
C LYS A 95 20.58 -6.87 -6.59
N SER A 96 19.48 -7.59 -6.46
CA SER A 96 19.44 -9.06 -6.54
C SER A 96 19.39 -9.58 -7.99
N GLY A 97 19.53 -8.70 -8.99
CA GLY A 97 19.61 -9.09 -10.40
C GLY A 97 18.30 -9.04 -11.18
N TYR A 98 17.20 -8.57 -10.58
CA TYR A 98 15.94 -8.36 -11.31
C TYR A 98 15.98 -7.03 -12.09
N THR A 99 16.17 -7.10 -13.40
CA THR A 99 16.46 -5.91 -14.23
C THR A 99 15.22 -5.19 -14.78
N VAL A 100 14.05 -5.33 -14.14
CA VAL A 100 12.87 -4.51 -14.47
C VAL A 100 13.15 -3.03 -14.20
N ASP A 101 12.55 -2.18 -15.04
CA ASP A 101 12.61 -0.73 -14.86
C ASP A 101 12.16 -0.34 -13.43
N PHE A 102 12.89 0.59 -12.81
CA PHE A 102 12.66 0.95 -11.41
C PHE A 102 11.26 1.51 -11.19
N LEU A 103 10.78 2.34 -12.11
CA LEU A 103 9.47 2.97 -11.99
C LEU A 103 8.35 1.93 -12.14
N GLN A 104 8.50 0.99 -13.09
CA GLN A 104 7.57 -0.13 -13.23
C GLN A 104 7.51 -1.01 -11.97
N LEU A 105 8.67 -1.34 -11.39
CA LEU A 105 8.75 -2.11 -10.16
C LEU A 105 8.14 -1.36 -8.97
N ALA A 106 8.41 -0.06 -8.85
CA ALA A 106 7.84 0.79 -7.81
C ALA A 106 6.32 0.86 -7.92
N GLN A 107 5.79 1.05 -9.13
CA GLN A 107 4.36 1.07 -9.38
C GLN A 107 3.66 -0.25 -8.98
N LEU A 108 4.29 -1.39 -9.27
CA LEU A 108 3.80 -2.71 -8.85
C LEU A 108 3.81 -2.85 -7.31
N TRP A 109 4.88 -2.43 -6.65
CA TRP A 109 5.01 -2.53 -5.19
C TRP A 109 4.15 -1.54 -4.42
N VAL A 110 3.83 -0.39 -5.00
CA VAL A 110 2.83 0.54 -4.45
C VAL A 110 1.45 -0.12 -4.38
N LEU A 111 1.13 -1.05 -5.30
CA LEU A 111 -0.10 -1.85 -5.30
C LEU A 111 -0.05 -3.07 -4.38
N ARG A 112 1.02 -3.26 -3.59
CA ARG A 112 1.11 -4.40 -2.66
C ARG A 112 -0.15 -4.44 -1.78
N PRO A 113 -0.77 -5.62 -1.58
CA PRO A 113 -1.91 -5.71 -0.69
C PRO A 113 -1.52 -5.34 0.74
N ARG A 114 -2.27 -4.41 1.35
CA ARG A 114 -2.01 -3.88 2.70
C ARG A 114 -3.19 -4.16 3.62
N ALA A 115 -2.89 -4.42 4.89
CA ALA A 115 -3.88 -4.49 5.97
C ALA A 115 -4.41 -3.12 6.42
N SER A 116 -4.29 -2.08 5.58
CA SER A 116 -4.71 -0.71 5.91
C SER A 116 -6.20 -0.64 6.25
N TRP A 117 -7.04 -1.45 5.62
CA TRP A 117 -8.48 -1.52 5.94
C TRP A 117 -8.71 -1.95 7.41
N PHE A 118 -7.99 -2.96 7.89
CA PHE A 118 -8.10 -3.45 9.27
C PHE A 118 -7.63 -2.38 10.24
N MET A 119 -6.43 -1.82 10.00
CA MET A 119 -5.86 -0.77 10.85
C MET A 119 -6.73 0.49 10.86
N GLY A 120 -7.29 0.88 9.72
CA GLY A 120 -8.23 1.98 9.58
C GLY A 120 -9.53 1.76 10.36
N ASN A 121 -10.05 0.52 10.38
CA ASN A 121 -11.29 0.19 11.10
C ASN A 121 -11.17 0.39 12.62
N LEU A 122 -9.96 0.44 13.15
CA LEU A 122 -9.71 0.75 14.56
C LEU A 122 -10.09 2.20 14.93
N ILE A 123 -10.42 3.07 13.97
CA ILE A 123 -11.05 4.37 14.23
C ILE A 123 -12.44 4.24 14.89
N THR A 124 -13.09 3.09 14.76
CA THR A 124 -14.38 2.80 15.40
C THR A 124 -14.23 2.48 16.89
N ILE A 125 -13.01 2.19 17.34
CA ILE A 125 -12.71 1.92 18.74
C ILE A 125 -12.55 3.25 19.49
N ASP A 126 -13.03 3.28 20.74
CA ASP A 126 -12.92 4.44 21.61
C ASP A 126 -11.48 4.99 21.67
N ARG A 127 -11.36 6.31 21.49
CA ARG A 127 -10.08 7.06 21.47
C ARG A 127 -9.21 6.76 22.68
N ARG A 128 -9.79 6.45 23.86
CA ARG A 128 -9.06 6.10 25.09
C ARG A 128 -8.13 4.89 24.95
N PHE A 129 -8.36 4.03 23.97
CA PHE A 129 -7.51 2.87 23.70
C PHE A 129 -6.26 3.22 22.88
N GLY A 130 -6.19 4.42 22.30
CA GLY A 130 -4.99 4.95 21.64
C GLY A 130 -4.84 4.64 20.15
N PHE A 131 -5.81 3.94 19.55
CA PHE A 131 -5.71 3.48 18.16
C PHE A 131 -6.12 4.51 17.11
N VAL A 132 -6.86 5.56 17.49
CA VAL A 132 -7.46 6.50 16.52
C VAL A 132 -6.40 7.22 15.69
N ASN A 133 -5.37 7.80 16.32
CA ASN A 133 -4.35 8.59 15.61
C ASN A 133 -3.61 7.75 14.55
N GLY A 134 -3.23 6.51 14.88
CA GLY A 134 -2.59 5.66 13.87
C GLY A 134 -3.54 5.13 12.80
N ALA A 135 -4.83 5.05 13.08
CA ALA A 135 -5.82 4.61 12.11
C ALA A 135 -5.93 5.69 11.04
N LEU A 136 -6.01 6.95 11.48
CA LEU A 136 -5.94 8.14 10.63
C LEU A 136 -4.64 8.17 9.80
N ASP A 137 -3.48 7.94 10.43
CA ASP A 137 -2.20 7.91 9.71
C ASP A 137 -2.17 6.83 8.62
N ASN A 138 -2.70 5.64 8.90
CA ASN A 138 -2.77 4.54 7.94
C ASN A 138 -3.77 4.81 6.82
N ILE A 139 -4.90 5.44 7.11
CA ILE A 139 -5.88 5.82 6.09
C ILE A 139 -5.24 6.79 5.10
N ILE A 140 -4.59 7.86 5.58
CA ILE A 140 -3.89 8.82 4.72
C ILE A 140 -2.79 8.16 3.90
N ALA A 141 -1.96 7.31 4.52
CA ALA A 141 -0.90 6.62 3.79
C ALA A 141 -1.45 5.66 2.72
N ASP A 142 -2.52 4.92 3.02
CA ASP A 142 -3.14 4.01 2.07
C ASP A 142 -3.76 4.77 0.89
N LEU A 143 -4.39 5.92 1.15
CA LEU A 143 -4.95 6.78 0.10
C LEU A 143 -3.87 7.27 -0.86
N VAL A 144 -2.75 7.78 -0.33
CA VAL A 144 -1.62 8.24 -1.15
C VAL A 144 -1.06 7.10 -2.00
N LEU A 145 -0.85 5.94 -1.40
CA LEU A 145 -0.31 4.79 -2.12
C LEU A 145 -1.33 4.21 -3.11
N CYS A 146 -2.62 4.14 -2.80
CA CYS A 146 -3.65 3.72 -3.74
C CYS A 146 -3.70 4.67 -4.95
N ALA A 147 -3.62 5.99 -4.72
CA ALA A 147 -3.58 6.98 -5.79
C ALA A 147 -2.35 6.79 -6.70
N LEU A 148 -1.17 6.54 -6.13
CA LEU A 148 0.03 6.19 -6.91
C LEU A 148 -0.14 4.85 -7.66
N GLY A 149 -0.79 3.87 -7.04
CA GLY A 149 -1.07 2.55 -7.61
C GLY A 149 -2.05 2.58 -8.77
N CYS A 150 -2.98 3.55 -8.80
CA CYS A 150 -3.90 3.76 -9.92
C CYS A 150 -3.20 3.96 -11.25
N PHE A 151 -1.98 4.47 -11.27
CA PHE A 151 -1.22 4.59 -12.52
C PHE A 151 -0.95 3.21 -13.14
N PHE A 152 -0.54 2.22 -12.34
CA PHE A 152 -0.34 0.86 -12.84
C PHE A 152 -1.65 0.14 -13.11
N ALA A 153 -2.63 0.26 -12.21
CA ALA A 153 -3.96 -0.31 -12.45
C ALA A 153 -4.53 0.22 -13.78
N GLY A 154 -4.37 1.51 -14.07
CA GLY A 154 -4.78 2.11 -15.34
C GLY A 154 -4.01 1.60 -16.54
N ARG A 155 -2.68 1.42 -16.44
CA ARG A 155 -1.89 0.79 -17.51
C ARG A 155 -2.32 -0.65 -17.76
N LEU A 156 -2.56 -1.42 -16.70
CA LEU A 156 -3.02 -2.80 -16.77
C LEU A 156 -4.42 -2.89 -17.41
N ALA A 157 -5.36 -2.07 -16.94
CA ALA A 157 -6.71 -1.99 -17.51
C ALA A 157 -6.68 -1.57 -18.98
N LYS A 158 -5.90 -0.54 -19.33
CA LYS A 158 -5.73 -0.09 -20.72
C LYS A 158 -5.20 -1.23 -21.59
N GLN A 159 -4.12 -1.89 -21.17
CA GLN A 159 -3.51 -2.98 -21.93
C GLN A 159 -4.46 -4.17 -22.09
N ALA A 160 -5.21 -4.51 -21.05
CA ALA A 160 -6.21 -5.57 -21.10
C ALA A 160 -7.33 -5.24 -22.10
N LEU A 161 -7.87 -4.02 -22.03
CA LEU A 161 -8.95 -3.57 -22.93
C LEU A 161 -8.49 -3.46 -24.39
N THR A 162 -7.24 -3.06 -24.66
CA THR A 162 -6.72 -2.96 -26.03
C THR A 162 -6.40 -4.32 -26.64
N ASN A 163 -6.08 -5.33 -25.83
CA ASN A 163 -5.73 -6.67 -26.28
C ASN A 163 -6.85 -7.67 -26.00
N TYR A 164 -8.08 -7.25 -26.30
CA TYR A 164 -9.27 -8.06 -26.06
C TYR A 164 -9.15 -9.45 -26.71
N PRO A 165 -9.51 -10.55 -26.01
CA PRO A 165 -9.32 -11.93 -26.48
C PRO A 165 -10.05 -12.31 -27.77
N GLY A 166 -10.90 -11.44 -28.34
CA GLY A 166 -11.61 -11.69 -29.60
C GLY A 166 -10.76 -11.69 -30.88
N ILE A 167 -9.54 -11.14 -30.87
CA ILE A 167 -8.69 -11.02 -32.09
C ILE A 167 -7.36 -11.76 -31.90
N ILE A 168 -7.24 -13.05 -32.24
CA ILE A 168 -6.06 -13.87 -31.93
C ILE A 168 -4.83 -13.39 -32.71
N PRO A 169 -3.76 -12.87 -32.06
CA PRO A 169 -2.52 -12.60 -32.75
C PRO A 169 -1.85 -13.94 -33.11
N PRO A 170 -1.22 -14.04 -34.29
CA PRO A 170 -0.57 -15.28 -34.71
C PRO A 170 0.54 -15.68 -33.72
N GLY A 171 0.42 -16.87 -33.13
CA GLY A 171 1.43 -17.46 -32.23
C GLY A 171 1.08 -17.53 -30.74
N GLU A 172 -0.03 -16.93 -30.28
CA GLU A 172 -0.53 -17.16 -28.91
C GLU A 172 -1.47 -18.37 -28.85
N THR A 173 -1.24 -19.28 -27.90
CA THR A 173 -2.20 -20.36 -27.61
C THR A 173 -3.44 -19.80 -26.91
N GLU A 174 -4.62 -20.24 -27.33
CA GLU A 174 -5.94 -19.84 -26.79
C GLU A 174 -6.02 -19.93 -25.25
N ALA A 175 -5.34 -20.92 -24.66
CA ALA A 175 -5.24 -21.13 -23.21
C ALA A 175 -4.56 -19.97 -22.42
N LEU A 176 -3.63 -19.23 -23.03
CA LEU A 176 -2.96 -18.10 -22.37
C LEU A 176 -3.83 -16.83 -22.37
N ARG A 177 -4.84 -16.78 -23.25
CA ARG A 177 -5.57 -15.57 -23.61
C ARG A 177 -6.94 -15.44 -22.94
N VAL A 178 -7.61 -16.56 -22.64
CA VAL A 178 -8.90 -16.60 -21.93
C VAL A 178 -8.71 -17.05 -20.47
N SER A 179 -7.57 -16.71 -19.87
CA SER A 179 -7.32 -16.99 -18.47
C SER A 179 -8.35 -16.23 -17.60
N PRO A 180 -8.97 -16.86 -16.59
CA PRO A 180 -9.81 -16.16 -15.60
C PRO A 180 -9.09 -14.96 -14.97
N TRP A 181 -7.75 -15.00 -14.92
CA TRP A 181 -6.91 -13.91 -14.44
C TRP A 181 -6.96 -12.65 -15.30
N TYR A 182 -7.21 -12.75 -16.61
CA TYR A 182 -7.44 -11.59 -17.47
C TYR A 182 -8.64 -10.79 -16.97
N TRP A 183 -9.81 -11.43 -16.87
CA TRP A 183 -11.04 -10.80 -16.43
C TRP A 183 -10.93 -10.27 -15.00
N ALA A 184 -10.36 -11.08 -14.11
CA ALA A 184 -10.13 -10.69 -12.72
C ALA A 184 -9.24 -9.46 -12.61
N SER A 185 -8.11 -9.42 -13.32
CA SER A 185 -7.18 -8.28 -13.30
C SER A 185 -7.79 -7.01 -13.90
N CYS A 186 -8.55 -7.14 -14.99
CA CYS A 186 -9.18 -6.01 -15.67
C CYS A 186 -10.27 -5.41 -14.78
N ALA A 187 -11.17 -6.24 -14.27
CA ALA A 187 -12.23 -5.83 -13.35
C ALA A 187 -11.65 -5.23 -12.06
N ALA A 188 -10.66 -5.87 -11.45
CA ALA A 188 -10.00 -5.36 -10.25
C ALA A 188 -9.29 -4.03 -10.49
N SER A 189 -8.66 -3.85 -11.65
CA SER A 189 -8.00 -2.59 -12.00
C SER A 189 -8.98 -1.44 -12.21
N LEU A 190 -10.08 -1.69 -12.93
CA LEU A 190 -11.16 -0.70 -13.13
C LEU A 190 -11.83 -0.34 -11.80
N ALA A 191 -12.16 -1.35 -10.98
CA ALA A 191 -12.72 -1.15 -9.65
C ALA A 191 -11.75 -0.35 -8.76
N MET A 192 -10.47 -0.72 -8.71
CA MET A 192 -9.48 0.00 -7.91
C MET A 192 -9.39 1.48 -8.32
N MET A 193 -9.36 1.78 -9.62
CA MET A 193 -9.35 3.17 -10.10
C MET A 193 -10.62 3.93 -9.71
N ALA A 194 -11.80 3.34 -9.94
CA ALA A 194 -13.07 3.98 -9.62
C ALA A 194 -13.20 4.26 -8.11
N PHE A 195 -12.91 3.27 -7.27
CA PHE A 195 -13.00 3.41 -5.82
C PHE A 195 -11.94 4.36 -5.28
N THR A 196 -10.72 4.37 -5.83
CA THR A 196 -9.69 5.35 -5.44
C THR A 196 -10.06 6.76 -5.88
N ALA A 197 -10.70 6.95 -7.03
CA ALA A 197 -11.19 8.27 -7.45
C ALA A 197 -12.26 8.80 -6.47
N ILE A 198 -13.20 7.95 -6.04
CA ILE A 198 -14.19 8.32 -5.01
C ILE A 198 -13.49 8.66 -3.69
N GLN A 199 -12.51 7.86 -3.27
CA GLN A 199 -11.72 8.14 -2.07
C GLN A 199 -10.99 9.49 -2.18
N LEU A 200 -10.39 9.81 -3.33
CA LEU A 200 -9.71 11.10 -3.55
C LEU A 200 -10.68 12.28 -3.50
N VAL A 201 -11.85 12.17 -4.13
CA VAL A 201 -12.89 13.22 -4.03
C VAL A 201 -13.28 13.46 -2.58
N TRP A 202 -13.50 12.40 -1.81
CA TRP A 202 -13.80 12.51 -0.39
C TRP A 202 -12.66 13.16 0.40
N VAL A 203 -11.42 12.75 0.11
CA VAL A 203 -10.22 13.31 0.73
C VAL A 203 -10.11 14.80 0.44
N PHE A 204 -10.29 15.23 -0.81
CA PHE A 204 -10.29 16.65 -1.17
C PHE A 204 -11.42 17.42 -0.48
N TYR A 205 -12.60 16.83 -0.35
CA TYR A 205 -13.71 17.41 0.40
C TYR A 205 -13.34 17.62 1.88
N VAL A 206 -12.77 16.61 2.54
CA VAL A 206 -12.32 16.73 3.93
C VAL A 206 -11.15 17.71 4.06
N PHE A 207 -10.22 17.74 3.11
CA PHE A 207 -9.14 18.72 3.10
C PHE A 207 -9.65 20.14 2.95
N TYR A 208 -10.64 20.35 2.09
CA TYR A 208 -11.29 21.65 1.93
C TYR A 208 -11.88 22.10 3.27
N MET A 209 -12.64 21.24 3.95
CA MET A 209 -13.19 21.51 5.28
C MET A 209 -12.10 21.70 6.36
N ALA A 210 -11.03 20.90 6.33
CA ALA A 210 -9.95 20.96 7.32
C ALA A 210 -8.98 22.13 7.10
N SER A 211 -8.81 22.60 5.87
CA SER A 211 -8.00 23.78 5.55
C SER A 211 -8.58 25.05 6.20
N ASP A 212 -9.90 25.10 6.33
CA ASP A 212 -10.63 26.14 7.03
C ASP A 212 -10.37 26.13 8.55
N THR A 213 -9.93 24.99 9.11
CA THR A 213 -9.64 24.81 10.55
C THR A 213 -8.14 24.93 10.92
N ILE A 214 -7.30 25.38 9.99
CA ILE A 214 -5.87 25.71 10.17
C ILE A 214 -5.05 24.65 10.96
N GLY A 215 -5.18 23.38 10.57
CA GLY A 215 -4.23 22.34 10.96
C GLY A 215 -4.41 21.70 12.34
N GLU A 216 -5.49 22.03 13.07
CA GLU A 216 -5.95 21.23 14.22
C GLU A 216 -7.01 20.19 13.83
N GLY A 217 -7.12 19.89 12.53
CA GLY A 217 -8.15 19.09 11.89
C GLY A 217 -8.23 17.65 12.39
N GLU A 218 -8.92 17.46 13.51
CA GLU A 218 -9.82 16.32 13.65
C GLU A 218 -11.00 16.64 12.72
N ALA A 219 -11.23 15.81 11.71
CA ALA A 219 -12.44 15.95 10.90
C ALA A 219 -13.64 15.70 11.82
N ASP A 220 -14.45 16.73 12.06
CA ASP A 220 -15.72 16.57 12.80
C ASP A 220 -16.61 15.49 12.14
N ASP A 221 -16.43 15.26 10.83
CA ASP A 221 -17.04 14.17 10.08
C ASP A 221 -16.33 12.82 10.27
N THR A 222 -16.34 12.32 11.51
CA THR A 222 -15.86 10.97 11.84
C THR A 222 -16.73 9.88 11.20
N ASP A 223 -17.99 10.16 10.87
CA ASP A 223 -18.91 9.19 10.29
C ASP A 223 -18.64 8.94 8.80
N GLY A 224 -18.37 10.00 8.01
CA GLY A 224 -17.91 9.86 6.63
C GLY A 224 -16.61 9.06 6.53
N LEU A 225 -15.69 9.28 7.47
CA LEU A 225 -14.43 8.53 7.52
C LEU A 225 -14.63 7.06 7.89
N ARG A 226 -15.51 6.77 8.85
CA ARG A 226 -15.90 5.38 9.17
C ARG A 226 -16.53 4.69 7.98
N TRP A 227 -17.36 5.40 7.21
CA TRP A 227 -17.97 4.87 6.00
C TRP A 227 -16.91 4.53 4.93
N LEU A 228 -15.97 5.45 4.66
CA LEU A 228 -14.86 5.23 3.73
C LEU A 228 -14.06 3.98 4.09
N VAL A 229 -13.71 3.84 5.36
CA VAL A 229 -12.91 2.72 5.88
C VAL A 229 -13.67 1.39 5.83
N ARG A 230 -14.98 1.39 6.02
CA ARG A 230 -15.80 0.18 6.03
C ARG A 230 -16.15 -0.33 4.63
N PHE A 231 -16.29 0.57 3.66
CA PHE A 231 -16.79 0.20 2.33
C PHE A 231 -15.78 0.37 1.21
N LEU A 232 -15.00 1.46 1.21
CA LEU A 232 -14.08 1.73 0.10
C LEU A 232 -12.71 1.04 0.27
N MET A 233 -12.13 1.09 1.47
CA MET A 233 -10.80 0.49 1.72
C MET A 233 -10.75 -1.04 1.58
N PRO A 234 -11.78 -1.82 1.98
CA PRO A 234 -11.77 -3.26 1.77
C PRO A 234 -11.78 -3.60 0.28
N VAL A 235 -12.50 -2.83 -0.54
CA VAL A 235 -12.54 -3.03 -2.00
C VAL A 235 -11.18 -2.76 -2.62
N THR A 236 -10.50 -1.65 -2.31
CA THR A 236 -9.15 -1.36 -2.85
C THR A 236 -8.12 -2.38 -2.35
N CYS A 237 -8.25 -2.86 -1.11
CA CYS A 237 -7.44 -3.96 -0.57
C CYS A 237 -7.64 -5.26 -1.36
N LEU A 238 -8.89 -5.68 -1.59
CA LEU A 238 -9.21 -6.88 -2.37
C LEU A 238 -8.73 -6.76 -3.82
N CYS A 239 -8.92 -5.59 -4.46
CA CYS A 239 -8.44 -5.37 -5.81
C CYS A 239 -6.91 -5.50 -5.90
N SER A 240 -6.18 -4.98 -4.90
CA SER A 240 -4.72 -5.10 -4.81
C SER A 240 -4.29 -6.57 -4.74
N TRP A 241 -4.99 -7.39 -3.93
CA TRP A 241 -4.76 -8.85 -3.86
C TRP A 241 -5.00 -9.53 -5.20
N VAL A 242 -6.12 -9.22 -5.87
CA VAL A 242 -6.47 -9.82 -7.16
C VAL A 242 -5.47 -9.42 -8.24
N ILE A 243 -5.05 -8.16 -8.31
CA ILE A 243 -4.05 -7.69 -9.28
C ILE A 243 -2.72 -8.41 -9.08
N TRP A 244 -2.24 -8.52 -7.83
CA TRP A 244 -1.01 -9.26 -7.53
C TRP A 244 -1.11 -10.75 -7.83
N ALA A 245 -2.22 -11.39 -7.47
CA ALA A 245 -2.45 -12.79 -7.80
C ALA A 245 -2.47 -13.00 -9.32
N ALA A 246 -3.21 -12.18 -10.05
CA ALA A 246 -3.26 -12.25 -11.51
C ALA A 246 -1.88 -12.06 -12.14
N PHE A 247 -1.07 -11.11 -11.65
CA PHE A 247 0.31 -10.93 -12.09
C PHE A 247 1.15 -12.19 -11.88
N LEU A 248 1.15 -12.75 -10.67
CA LEU A 248 2.00 -13.89 -10.33
C LEU A 248 1.57 -15.18 -11.05
N TYR A 249 0.26 -15.44 -11.17
CA TYR A 249 -0.26 -16.65 -11.80
C TYR A 249 -0.28 -16.59 -13.34
N SER A 250 -0.35 -15.40 -13.93
CA SER A 250 -0.35 -15.26 -15.40
C SER A 250 1.05 -15.19 -15.99
N ALA A 251 2.06 -14.96 -15.15
CA ALA A 251 3.45 -14.86 -15.56
C ALA A 251 4.37 -15.59 -14.55
N PRO A 252 4.19 -16.92 -14.37
CA PRO A 252 4.97 -17.68 -13.40
C PRO A 252 6.46 -17.60 -13.71
N GLY A 253 7.26 -17.29 -12.69
CA GLY A 253 8.71 -17.16 -12.82
C GLY A 253 9.19 -15.81 -13.38
N VAL A 254 8.28 -14.92 -13.82
CA VAL A 254 8.69 -13.57 -14.23
C VAL A 254 9.06 -12.72 -13.02
N TYR A 255 8.26 -12.77 -11.97
CA TYR A 255 8.58 -12.05 -10.75
C TYR A 255 9.60 -12.82 -9.91
N CYS A 256 10.84 -12.34 -9.90
CA CYS A 256 11.93 -12.98 -9.17
C CYS A 256 12.68 -11.93 -8.34
N PRO A 257 12.25 -11.67 -7.10
CA PRO A 257 12.85 -10.64 -6.26
C PRO A 257 14.30 -10.96 -5.83
N GLY A 258 14.80 -12.16 -6.15
CA GLY A 258 16.08 -12.71 -5.71
C GLY A 258 16.08 -12.94 -4.20
N ASN A 259 16.57 -11.97 -3.43
CA ASN A 259 16.71 -12.11 -1.98
C ASN A 259 15.40 -11.76 -1.22
N LEU A 260 14.63 -12.80 -0.87
CA LEU A 260 13.43 -12.68 -0.03
C LEU A 260 13.73 -12.26 1.41
N GLU A 261 14.90 -12.61 1.96
CA GLU A 261 15.28 -12.27 3.33
C GLU A 261 15.34 -10.75 3.54
N VAL A 262 15.92 -10.03 2.59
CA VAL A 262 15.96 -8.56 2.63
C VAL A 262 14.55 -7.98 2.59
N LEU A 263 13.64 -8.56 1.81
CA LEU A 263 12.23 -8.14 1.79
C LEU A 263 11.53 -8.41 3.13
N HIS A 264 11.80 -9.55 3.75
CA HIS A 264 11.28 -9.87 5.08
C HIS A 264 11.75 -8.85 6.11
N ILE A 265 13.02 -8.45 6.07
CA ILE A 265 13.59 -7.46 6.99
C ILE A 265 12.95 -6.09 6.77
N ILE A 266 12.89 -5.61 5.52
CA ILE A 266 12.30 -4.29 5.19
C ILE A 266 10.86 -4.21 5.70
N TRP A 267 10.03 -5.19 5.36
CA TRP A 267 8.62 -5.17 5.71
C TRP A 267 8.32 -5.64 7.15
N GLY A 268 9.26 -6.31 7.80
CA GLY A 268 9.20 -6.61 9.24
C GLY A 268 9.53 -5.41 10.11
N ILE A 269 10.50 -4.58 9.69
CA ILE A 269 10.91 -3.36 10.41
C ILE A 269 9.95 -2.20 10.14
N ALA A 270 9.35 -2.13 8.94
CA ALA A 270 8.51 -1.02 8.54
C ALA A 270 7.42 -0.66 9.58
N PRO A 271 6.60 -1.59 10.09
CA PRO A 271 5.59 -1.27 11.11
C PRO A 271 6.18 -0.65 12.38
N ILE A 272 7.35 -1.10 12.81
CA ILE A 272 8.04 -0.58 13.99
C ILE A 272 8.48 0.86 13.73
N ALA A 273 9.17 1.10 12.63
CA ALA A 273 9.65 2.42 12.24
C ALA A 273 8.51 3.44 12.08
N LEU A 274 7.39 3.05 11.46
CA LEU A 274 6.20 3.92 11.31
C LEU A 274 5.64 4.31 12.68
N ASN A 275 5.53 3.36 13.62
CA ASN A 275 5.03 3.64 14.96
C ASN A 275 5.97 4.56 15.77
N PHE A 276 7.29 4.39 15.63
CA PHE A 276 8.28 5.28 16.26
C PHE A 276 8.22 6.70 15.68
N ALA A 277 8.16 6.83 14.35
CA ALA A 277 8.07 8.13 13.68
C ALA A 277 6.82 8.90 14.13
N ARG A 278 5.67 8.22 14.22
CA ARG A 278 4.43 8.79 14.77
C ARG A 278 4.64 9.32 16.19
N GLY A 279 5.22 8.50 17.08
CA GLY A 279 5.48 8.90 18.46
C GLY A 279 6.31 10.19 18.55
N PHE A 280 7.31 10.33 17.68
CA PHE A 280 8.13 11.54 17.59
C PHE A 280 7.33 12.77 17.10
N VAL A 281 6.52 12.62 16.06
CA VAL A 281 5.69 13.71 15.50
C VAL A 281 4.61 14.17 16.48
N GLU A 282 4.01 13.24 17.22
CA GLU A 282 3.02 13.56 18.25
C GLU A 282 3.63 14.42 19.38
N GLN A 283 4.90 14.17 19.75
CA GLN A 283 5.60 14.92 20.80
C GLN A 283 6.05 16.33 20.39
N MET A 284 6.14 16.64 19.08
CA MET A 284 6.57 17.97 18.64
C MET A 284 5.59 19.06 19.10
N PRO A 285 6.04 20.15 19.73
CA PRO A 285 5.17 21.24 20.14
C PRO A 285 4.45 21.84 18.92
N SER A 286 3.15 22.06 19.04
CA SER A 286 2.40 22.80 18.00
C SER A 286 3.03 24.19 17.84
N PRO A 287 3.29 24.66 16.60
CA PRO A 287 3.90 25.96 16.34
C PRO A 287 3.19 27.14 17.05
N ARG A 288 1.90 27.00 17.36
CA ARG A 288 1.07 28.06 17.96
C ARG A 288 1.12 28.16 19.49
N GLY A 289 1.74 27.21 20.19
CA GLY A 289 1.97 27.34 21.65
C GLY A 289 2.76 28.60 22.05
N ARG A 290 3.46 29.22 21.08
CA ARG A 290 4.18 30.48 21.26
C ARG A 290 3.33 31.75 21.10
N TYR A 291 2.20 31.71 20.39
CA TYR A 291 1.40 32.92 20.13
C TYR A 291 0.39 33.20 21.24
N ARG A 292 -0.20 32.16 21.84
CA ARG A 292 -1.20 32.32 22.92
C ARG A 292 -0.59 32.72 24.28
N ARG A 293 0.72 32.54 24.48
CA ARG A 293 1.45 32.94 25.69
C ARG A 293 1.98 34.38 25.68
N ARG A 294 1.82 35.13 24.59
CA ARG A 294 2.27 36.53 24.50
C ARG A 294 1.14 37.55 24.70
N GLN A 295 -0.08 37.10 24.97
CA GLN A 295 -1.24 37.98 25.22
C GLN A 295 -1.84 37.81 26.62
N SER A 296 -1.10 37.17 27.54
CA SER A 296 -1.41 37.14 28.97
C SER A 296 -0.39 37.93 29.75
#